data_AF-A0A813JRV9-F1
#
_entry.id   AF-A0A813JRV9-F1
#
_cell.length_a   1.000
_cell.length_b   1.000
_cell.length_c   1.000
_cell.angle_alpha   90.00
_cell.angle_beta   90.00
_cell.angle_gamma   90.00
#
_symmetry.space_group_name_H-M   'P 1'
#
loop_
_entity.id
_entity.type
_entity.pdbx_description
1 polymer ?
#
loop_
_entity_poly.entity_id
_entity_poly.type
_entity_poly.pdbx_seq_one_letter_code
_entity_poly.pdbx_strand_id
1 'polypeptide(L)'
;MSNIKMAQARLFHKQQLALSQAGLFRDDVREAIQAVTTVFRNEAIVCTLLVGVAGGTYRGRMVPPGIGIPTLVEQLYLLSLSTSIAYGVMGMLFALSGINMATECRKELLTTVMRLPIRDILREVEDAVVNESAETFESQELRQMFRAPLLDQMLKGRKSEQAVSDEVRPSDIAQSKMMQSEHDKVIVAVETQYNLVKNMFQEKERQWTALERVSGNFLFLSIAYTLNAFGGIAISEYYNHYDISYFVAHGFFIAIEAIIVYFANIRYKCSTHHNFFEMFLILAQAGCNLFPSWTAQLKTETHKKGNVFNERWCFNNRNINSTKQDKKITHSVRRRSSTWRFCFQTSSGGWQSSTNPSRCIVAVSVGIYWFVVVFVVVLFMLFFMLSPKCIQG
;
A
#
# COMPACT_ATOMS: atom_id res chain seq x y z
N MET A 1 48.42 -17.31 -41.74
CA MET A 1 47.37 -18.08 -41.01
C MET A 1 47.21 -17.71 -39.53
N SER A 2 48.23 -17.31 -38.76
CA SER A 2 48.05 -17.00 -37.32
C SER A 2 47.22 -15.74 -37.04
N ASN A 3 47.36 -14.69 -37.85
CA ASN A 3 46.67 -13.41 -37.63
C ASN A 3 45.15 -13.50 -37.80
N ILE A 4 44.66 -14.29 -38.77
CA ILE A 4 43.22 -14.51 -38.98
C ILE A 4 42.61 -15.19 -37.75
N LYS A 5 43.26 -16.24 -37.24
CA LYS A 5 42.83 -16.92 -36.01
C LYS A 5 42.80 -15.98 -34.81
N MET A 6 43.75 -15.05 -34.71
CA MET A 6 43.82 -14.09 -33.61
C MET A 6 42.73 -13.01 -33.72
N ALA A 7 42.42 -12.53 -34.92
CA ALA A 7 41.33 -11.59 -35.16
C ALA A 7 39.96 -12.22 -34.84
N GLN A 8 39.72 -13.42 -35.35
CA GLN A 8 38.51 -14.20 -35.07
C GLN A 8 38.35 -14.48 -33.56
N ALA A 9 39.44 -14.81 -32.86
CA ALA A 9 39.42 -15.01 -31.41
C ALA A 9 39.05 -13.72 -30.64
N ARG A 10 39.53 -12.55 -31.10
CA ARG A 10 39.17 -11.26 -30.49
C ARG A 10 37.69 -10.91 -30.71
N LEU A 11 37.15 -11.15 -31.90
CA LEU A 11 35.73 -10.95 -32.19
C LEU A 11 34.86 -11.85 -31.31
N PHE A 12 35.19 -13.14 -31.27
CA PHE A 12 34.49 -14.09 -30.41
C PHE A 12 34.54 -13.67 -28.94
N HIS A 13 35.69 -13.21 -28.45
CA HIS A 13 35.82 -12.73 -27.08
C HIS A 13 34.95 -11.49 -26.81
N LYS A 14 34.91 -10.52 -27.73
CA LYS A 14 34.04 -9.33 -27.59
C LYS A 14 32.57 -9.71 -27.58
N GLN A 15 32.15 -10.60 -28.46
CA GLN A 15 30.77 -11.12 -28.50
C GLN A 15 30.41 -11.84 -27.20
N GLN A 16 31.33 -12.66 -26.67
CA GLN A 16 31.15 -13.33 -25.40
C GLN A 16 31.00 -12.34 -24.23
N LEU A 17 31.79 -11.26 -24.23
CA LEU A 17 31.66 -10.20 -23.21
C LEU A 17 30.31 -9.47 -23.32
N ALA A 18 29.87 -9.10 -24.52
CA ALA A 18 28.59 -8.45 -24.74
C ALA A 18 27.41 -9.33 -24.31
N LEU A 19 27.43 -10.62 -24.67
CA LEU A 19 26.45 -11.60 -24.22
C LEU A 19 26.46 -11.79 -22.70
N SER A 20 27.64 -11.81 -22.08
CA SER A 20 27.78 -11.90 -20.62
C SER A 20 27.20 -10.67 -19.93
N GLN A 21 27.45 -9.45 -20.43
CA GLN A 21 26.90 -8.21 -19.87
C GLN A 21 25.37 -8.16 -19.99
N ALA A 22 24.83 -8.57 -21.14
CA ALA A 22 23.37 -8.68 -21.32
C ALA A 22 22.75 -9.71 -20.38
N GLY A 23 23.44 -10.83 -20.13
CA GLY A 23 23.05 -11.83 -19.14
C GLY A 23 23.00 -11.26 -17.73
N LEU A 24 24.07 -10.57 -17.30
CA LEU A 24 24.15 -9.93 -15.99
C LEU A 24 23.03 -8.91 -15.79
N PHE A 25 22.80 -8.03 -16.77
CA PHE A 25 21.73 -7.03 -16.69
C PHE A 25 20.33 -7.66 -16.57
N ARG A 26 20.09 -8.76 -17.27
CA ARG A 26 18.83 -9.51 -17.18
C ARG A 26 18.63 -10.12 -15.80
N ASP A 27 19.69 -10.65 -15.21
CA ASP A 27 19.65 -11.22 -13.88
C ASP A 27 19.46 -10.13 -12.81
N ASP A 28 20.10 -8.97 -12.95
CA ASP A 28 19.92 -7.80 -12.08
C ASP A 28 18.45 -7.34 -12.06
N VAL A 29 17.82 -7.21 -13.24
CA VAL A 29 16.40 -6.82 -13.32
C VAL A 29 15.50 -7.90 -12.73
N ARG A 30 15.82 -9.19 -12.92
CA ARG A 30 15.07 -10.28 -12.29
C ARG A 30 15.16 -10.20 -10.78
N GLU A 31 16.36 -10.00 -10.24
CA GLU A 31 16.60 -9.90 -8.81
C GLU A 31 15.89 -8.69 -8.20
N ALA A 32 15.98 -7.52 -8.83
CA ALA A 32 15.28 -6.31 -8.38
C ALA A 32 13.76 -6.51 -8.31
N ILE A 33 13.15 -7.08 -9.36
CA ILE A 33 11.70 -7.34 -9.37
C ILE A 33 11.33 -8.42 -8.34
N GLN A 34 12.17 -9.43 -8.16
CA GLN A 34 11.95 -10.47 -7.17
C GLN A 34 12.00 -9.89 -5.74
N ALA A 35 12.97 -9.03 -5.44
CA ALA A 35 13.06 -8.34 -4.15
C ALA A 35 11.79 -7.55 -3.86
N VAL A 36 11.32 -6.70 -4.78
CA VAL A 36 10.07 -5.95 -4.64
C VAL A 36 8.86 -6.88 -4.45
N THR A 37 8.77 -7.95 -5.22
CA THR A 37 7.67 -8.92 -5.11
C THR A 37 7.67 -9.61 -3.73
N THR A 38 8.84 -9.87 -3.15
CA THR A 38 8.92 -10.45 -1.79
C THR A 38 8.43 -9.48 -0.72
N VAL A 39 8.71 -8.18 -0.85
CA VAL A 39 8.19 -7.15 0.07
C VAL A 39 6.66 -7.14 0.04
N PHE A 40 6.05 -7.02 -1.14
CA PHE A 40 4.60 -7.03 -1.26
C PHE A 40 3.96 -8.35 -0.78
N ARG A 41 4.59 -9.49 -1.04
CA ARG A 41 4.10 -10.79 -0.55
C ARG A 41 4.11 -10.84 0.97
N ASN A 42 5.16 -10.35 1.61
CA ASN A 42 5.25 -10.29 3.06
C ASN A 42 4.18 -9.34 3.62
N GLU A 43 3.99 -8.16 3.03
CA GLU A 43 2.91 -7.24 3.42
C GLU A 43 1.52 -7.88 3.30
N ALA A 44 1.23 -8.56 2.20
CA ALA A 44 -0.04 -9.24 1.99
C ALA A 44 -0.29 -10.34 3.02
N ILE A 45 0.73 -11.11 3.39
CA ILE A 45 0.65 -12.13 4.46
C ILE A 45 0.32 -11.46 5.80
N VAL A 46 1.02 -10.38 6.16
CA VAL A 46 0.77 -9.66 7.42
C VAL A 46 -0.65 -9.07 7.43
N CYS A 47 -1.10 -8.45 6.34
CA CYS A 47 -2.47 -7.95 6.22
C CYS A 47 -3.49 -9.07 6.41
N THR A 48 -3.26 -10.24 5.80
CA THR A 48 -4.17 -11.39 5.91
C THR A 48 -4.25 -11.91 7.35
N LEU A 49 -3.11 -12.03 8.03
CA LEU A 49 -3.07 -12.44 9.44
C LEU A 49 -3.81 -11.43 10.32
N LEU A 50 -3.59 -10.15 10.10
CA LEU A 50 -4.21 -9.08 10.88
C LEU A 50 -5.73 -9.03 10.68
N VAL A 51 -6.20 -9.15 9.43
CA VAL A 51 -7.64 -9.28 9.11
C VAL A 51 -8.22 -10.55 9.75
N GLY A 52 -7.45 -11.65 9.80
CA GLY A 52 -7.84 -12.87 10.50
C GLY A 52 -8.01 -12.67 12.01
N VAL A 53 -7.07 -11.97 12.66
CA VAL A 53 -7.14 -11.62 14.08
C VAL A 53 -8.37 -10.73 14.35
N ALA A 54 -8.54 -9.66 13.58
CA ALA A 54 -9.68 -8.75 13.69
C ALA A 54 -11.03 -9.45 13.41
N GLY A 55 -11.06 -10.37 12.43
CA GLY A 55 -12.25 -11.19 12.15
C GLY A 55 -12.55 -12.18 13.27
N GLY A 56 -11.53 -12.73 13.92
CA GLY A 56 -11.65 -13.62 15.07
C GLY A 56 -12.25 -12.90 16.28
N THR A 57 -11.75 -11.71 16.61
CA THR A 57 -12.29 -10.89 17.70
C THR A 57 -13.71 -10.40 17.44
N TYR A 58 -14.08 -10.19 16.17
CA TYR A 58 -15.46 -9.86 15.77
C TYR A 58 -16.45 -10.98 16.11
N ARG A 59 -16.09 -12.24 15.81
CA ARG A 59 -16.97 -13.40 16.08
C ARG A 59 -17.03 -13.77 17.56
N GLY A 60 -15.93 -13.59 18.29
CA GLY A 60 -15.82 -14.00 19.69
C GLY A 60 -16.74 -13.27 20.67
N ARG A 61 -17.42 -12.18 20.24
CA ARG A 61 -18.18 -11.28 21.14
C ARG A 61 -17.40 -11.01 22.42
N MET A 62 -16.15 -10.55 22.27
CA MET A 62 -15.25 -10.34 23.40
C MET A 62 -15.75 -9.30 24.40
N VAL A 63 -16.70 -8.46 24.02
CA VAL A 63 -17.41 -7.58 24.95
C VAL A 63 -18.72 -8.29 25.34
N PRO A 64 -18.84 -8.83 26.57
CA PRO A 64 -20.08 -9.41 27.03
C PRO A 64 -21.17 -8.33 27.00
N PRO A 65 -22.37 -8.60 26.49
CA PRO A 65 -23.50 -7.66 26.60
C PRO A 65 -23.91 -7.59 28.08
N GLY A 66 -23.28 -6.68 28.82
CA GLY A 66 -23.39 -6.56 30.27
C GLY A 66 -24.18 -5.33 30.72
N ILE A 67 -24.81 -5.46 31.89
CA ILE A 67 -25.50 -4.37 32.60
C ILE A 67 -24.44 -3.52 33.29
N GLY A 68 -23.83 -2.58 32.56
CA GLY A 68 -22.83 -1.67 33.15
C GLY A 68 -21.89 -1.02 32.13
N ILE A 69 -21.71 -1.63 30.96
CA ILE A 69 -20.83 -1.10 29.93
C ILE A 69 -21.56 0.05 29.20
N PRO A 70 -20.97 1.26 29.14
CA PRO A 70 -21.54 2.34 28.35
C PRO A 70 -21.67 1.93 26.88
N THR A 71 -22.84 2.15 26.27
CA THR A 71 -23.09 1.82 24.85
C THR A 71 -22.10 2.49 23.89
N LEU A 72 -21.51 3.60 24.31
CA LEU A 72 -20.47 4.30 23.56
C LEU A 72 -19.21 3.44 23.40
N VAL A 73 -18.77 2.72 24.44
CA VAL A 73 -17.55 1.87 24.40
C VAL A 73 -17.73 0.73 23.40
N GLU A 74 -18.91 0.10 23.40
CA GLU A 74 -19.26 -0.95 22.45
C GLU A 74 -19.24 -0.44 21.00
N GLN A 75 -19.80 0.75 20.76
CA GLN A 75 -19.81 1.36 19.43
C GLN A 75 -18.41 1.73 18.94
N LEU A 76 -17.56 2.29 19.81
CA LEU A 76 -16.18 2.62 19.48
C LEU A 76 -15.34 1.35 19.21
N TYR A 77 -15.58 0.28 19.97
CA TYR A 77 -14.98 -1.04 19.71
C TYR A 77 -15.37 -1.59 18.33
N LEU A 78 -16.67 -1.60 18.01
CA LEU A 78 -17.14 -2.11 16.71
C LEU A 78 -16.64 -1.23 15.55
N LEU A 79 -16.61 0.09 15.75
CA LEU A 79 -16.10 1.02 14.74
C LEU A 79 -14.61 0.80 14.49
N SER A 80 -13.78 0.79 15.53
CA SER A 80 -12.33 0.55 15.41
C SER A 80 -12.02 -0.82 14.80
N LEU A 81 -12.76 -1.86 15.19
CA LEU A 81 -12.58 -3.17 14.61
C LEU A 81 -12.94 -3.21 13.12
N SER A 82 -14.02 -2.52 12.74
CA SER A 82 -14.43 -2.44 11.35
C SER A 82 -13.49 -1.65 10.46
N THR A 83 -12.98 -0.51 10.94
CA THR A 83 -12.01 0.30 10.21
C THR A 83 -10.70 -0.46 10.06
N SER A 84 -10.28 -1.20 11.10
CA SER A 84 -9.12 -2.08 11.02
C SER A 84 -9.23 -3.13 9.92
N ILE A 85 -10.36 -3.83 9.82
CA ILE A 85 -10.62 -4.82 8.76
C ILE A 85 -10.61 -4.14 7.38
N ALA A 86 -11.29 -3.00 7.24
CA ALA A 86 -11.36 -2.28 5.97
C ALA A 86 -9.96 -1.84 5.50
N TYR A 87 -9.15 -1.25 6.39
CA TYR A 87 -7.78 -0.87 6.06
C TYR A 87 -6.88 -2.06 5.76
N GLY A 88 -7.04 -3.18 6.49
CA GLY A 88 -6.28 -4.40 6.23
C GLY A 88 -6.58 -4.99 4.84
N VAL A 89 -7.86 -4.99 4.44
CA VAL A 89 -8.27 -5.43 3.10
C VAL A 89 -7.76 -4.48 2.01
N MET A 90 -7.84 -3.16 2.22
CA MET A 90 -7.29 -2.19 1.26
C MET A 90 -5.78 -2.35 1.10
N GLY A 91 -5.03 -2.48 2.20
CA GLY A 91 -3.58 -2.73 2.17
C GLY A 91 -3.24 -4.01 1.39
N MET A 92 -3.97 -5.10 1.65
CA MET A 92 -3.81 -6.35 0.91
C MET A 92 -4.08 -6.18 -0.60
N LEU A 93 -5.11 -5.44 -1.00
CA LEU A 93 -5.45 -5.23 -2.41
C LEU A 93 -4.39 -4.38 -3.13
N PHE A 94 -3.82 -3.37 -2.46
CA PHE A 94 -2.69 -2.62 -3.01
C PHE A 94 -1.44 -3.48 -3.12
N ALA A 95 -1.14 -4.32 -2.13
CA ALA A 95 -0.01 -5.24 -2.19
C ALA A 95 -0.15 -6.24 -3.36
N LEU A 96 -1.34 -6.83 -3.54
CA LEU A 96 -1.62 -7.73 -4.67
C LEU A 96 -1.54 -7.01 -6.03
N SER A 97 -2.02 -5.77 -6.10
CA SER A 97 -1.88 -4.94 -7.31
C SER A 97 -0.41 -4.65 -7.63
N GLY A 98 0.40 -4.36 -6.61
CA GLY A 98 1.85 -4.20 -6.74
C GLY A 98 2.54 -5.46 -7.26
N ILE A 99 2.16 -6.65 -6.76
CA ILE A 99 2.66 -7.93 -7.28
C ILE A 99 2.27 -8.10 -8.76
N ASN A 100 1.02 -7.84 -9.13
CA ASN A 100 0.58 -7.97 -10.52
C ASN A 100 1.37 -7.05 -11.45
N MET A 101 1.53 -5.76 -11.09
CA MET A 101 2.31 -4.79 -11.86
C MET A 101 3.79 -5.20 -11.98
N ALA A 102 4.41 -5.65 -10.89
CA ALA A 102 5.79 -6.13 -10.91
C ALA A 102 5.94 -7.36 -11.83
N THR A 103 4.98 -8.29 -11.79
CA THR A 103 5.02 -9.47 -12.67
C THR A 103 4.77 -9.14 -14.14
N GLU A 104 3.94 -8.14 -14.43
CA GLU A 104 3.70 -7.65 -15.79
C GLU A 104 4.94 -6.93 -16.33
N CYS A 105 5.55 -6.05 -15.53
CA CYS A 105 6.81 -5.40 -15.88
C CYS A 105 7.93 -6.41 -16.15
N ARG A 106 8.04 -7.45 -15.31
CA ARG A 106 8.98 -8.56 -15.56
C ARG A 106 8.73 -9.25 -16.90
N LYS A 107 7.46 -9.51 -17.24
CA LYS A 107 7.12 -10.12 -18.53
C LYS A 107 7.52 -9.17 -19.66
N GLU A 108 7.09 -7.91 -19.61
CA GLU A 108 7.36 -6.90 -20.62
C GLU A 108 8.86 -6.68 -20.86
N LEU A 109 9.64 -6.48 -19.79
CA LEU A 109 11.09 -6.30 -19.88
C LEU A 109 11.78 -7.54 -20.44
N LEU A 110 11.41 -8.74 -20.00
CA LEU A 110 12.04 -9.97 -20.47
C LEU A 110 11.63 -10.37 -21.89
N THR A 111 10.40 -10.08 -22.31
CA THR A 111 9.86 -10.54 -23.61
C THR A 111 10.00 -9.53 -24.72
N THR A 112 9.95 -8.24 -24.40
CA THR A 112 9.87 -7.17 -25.41
C THR A 112 11.19 -6.43 -25.51
N VAL A 113 11.79 -6.08 -24.36
CA VAL A 113 12.91 -5.16 -24.31
C VAL A 113 14.27 -5.88 -24.27
N MET A 114 14.40 -6.90 -23.43
CA MET A 114 15.62 -7.71 -23.31
C MET A 114 15.60 -8.95 -24.19
N ARG A 115 14.97 -8.89 -25.37
CA ARG A 115 15.27 -9.91 -26.38
C ARG A 115 16.76 -9.81 -26.64
N LEU A 116 17.47 -10.94 -26.51
CA LEU A 116 18.88 -11.01 -26.88
C LEU A 116 19.01 -10.31 -28.23
N PRO A 117 20.00 -9.43 -28.43
CA PRO A 117 20.22 -8.74 -29.70
C PRO A 117 20.77 -9.73 -30.74
N ILE A 118 20.10 -10.87 -30.92
CA ILE A 118 20.45 -11.94 -31.85
C ILE A 118 20.51 -11.37 -33.25
N ARG A 119 19.64 -10.41 -33.58
CA ARG A 119 19.64 -9.78 -34.91
C ARG A 119 20.83 -8.86 -35.12
N ASP A 120 21.20 -8.08 -34.12
CA ASP A 120 22.35 -7.18 -34.24
C ASP A 120 23.66 -7.97 -34.17
N ILE A 121 23.74 -9.00 -33.33
CA ILE A 121 24.87 -9.94 -33.29
C ILE A 121 24.94 -10.76 -34.58
N LEU A 122 23.83 -11.25 -35.13
CA LEU A 122 23.81 -11.95 -36.42
C LEU A 122 24.27 -11.03 -37.53
N ARG A 123 23.83 -9.76 -37.52
CA ARG A 123 24.23 -8.78 -38.51
C ARG A 123 25.70 -8.42 -38.39
N GLU A 124 26.21 -8.22 -37.17
CA GLU A 124 27.65 -8.01 -36.95
C GLU A 124 28.47 -9.24 -37.34
N VAL A 125 27.95 -10.46 -37.12
CA VAL A 125 28.60 -11.70 -37.56
C VAL A 125 28.56 -11.81 -39.08
N GLU A 126 27.44 -11.50 -39.73
CA GLU A 126 27.31 -11.50 -41.20
C GLU A 126 28.21 -10.44 -41.82
N ASP A 127 28.21 -9.21 -41.29
CA ASP A 127 29.07 -8.11 -41.74
C ASP A 127 30.55 -8.45 -41.50
N ALA A 128 30.90 -9.06 -40.37
CA ALA A 128 32.26 -9.53 -40.12
C ALA A 128 32.64 -10.70 -41.04
N VAL A 129 31.73 -11.63 -41.32
CA VAL A 129 31.97 -12.75 -42.25
C VAL A 129 32.18 -12.20 -43.66
N VAL A 130 31.39 -11.23 -44.11
CA VAL A 130 31.57 -10.59 -45.42
C VAL A 130 32.86 -9.80 -45.48
N ASN A 131 33.16 -8.98 -44.46
CA ASN A 131 34.36 -8.14 -44.45
C ASN A 131 35.66 -8.93 -44.24
N GLU A 132 35.61 -10.06 -43.54
CA GLU A 132 36.75 -10.93 -43.27
C GLU A 132 36.78 -12.19 -44.16
N SER A 133 35.84 -12.32 -45.11
CA SER A 133 35.80 -13.46 -46.02
C SER A 133 37.09 -13.54 -46.84
N ALA A 134 37.51 -14.76 -47.17
CA ALA A 134 38.65 -14.99 -48.04
C ALA A 134 38.46 -14.33 -49.42
N GLU A 135 37.23 -14.19 -49.90
CA GLU A 135 36.89 -13.56 -51.18
C GLU A 135 37.09 -12.03 -51.14
N THR A 136 36.75 -11.40 -50.02
CA THR A 136 37.04 -9.98 -49.75
C THR A 136 38.54 -9.76 -49.56
N PHE A 137 39.23 -10.74 -48.99
CA PHE A 137 40.68 -10.76 -48.92
C PHE A 137 41.30 -10.87 -50.31
N GLU A 138 40.82 -11.78 -51.16
CA GLU A 138 41.28 -12.00 -52.54
C GLU A 138 41.03 -10.81 -53.48
N SER A 139 39.97 -10.04 -53.24
CA SER A 139 39.65 -8.82 -53.96
C SER A 139 40.43 -7.58 -53.48
N GLN A 140 41.13 -7.65 -52.35
CA GLN A 140 42.07 -6.60 -51.95
C GLN A 140 43.35 -6.68 -52.80
N GLU A 141 43.79 -5.54 -53.34
CA GLU A 141 44.97 -5.47 -54.21
C GLU A 141 46.18 -6.21 -53.61
N LEU A 142 46.89 -7.00 -54.43
CA LEU A 142 48.11 -7.75 -54.06
C LEU A 142 49.12 -6.91 -53.25
N ARG A 143 49.15 -5.59 -53.45
CA ARG A 143 50.01 -4.64 -52.73
C ARG A 143 49.67 -4.52 -51.23
N GLN A 144 48.41 -4.72 -50.83
CA GLN A 144 47.98 -4.78 -49.43
C GLN A 144 48.20 -6.18 -48.81
N MET A 145 48.08 -7.25 -49.60
CA MET A 145 48.34 -8.63 -49.14
C MET A 145 49.80 -8.88 -48.74
N PHE A 146 50.77 -8.26 -49.41
CA PHE A 146 52.20 -8.43 -49.13
C PHE A 146 52.76 -7.47 -48.06
N ARG A 147 51.94 -6.90 -47.18
CA ARG A 147 52.44 -6.20 -45.98
C ARG A 147 52.99 -7.24 -45.00
N ALA A 148 54.28 -7.56 -45.11
CA ALA A 148 54.98 -8.43 -44.17
C ALA A 148 54.91 -7.82 -42.75
N PRO A 149 54.18 -8.43 -41.80
CA PRO A 149 53.88 -7.81 -40.50
C PRO A 149 55.12 -7.57 -39.63
N LEU A 150 56.23 -8.26 -39.94
CA LEU A 150 57.52 -8.10 -39.27
C LEU A 150 58.37 -6.94 -39.80
N LEU A 151 58.20 -6.55 -41.07
CA LEU A 151 59.00 -5.45 -41.65
C LEU A 151 58.53 -4.10 -41.12
N ASP A 152 57.22 -3.92 -40.88
CA ASP A 152 56.66 -2.64 -40.43
C ASP A 152 57.05 -2.32 -38.97
N GLN A 153 57.20 -3.32 -38.10
CA GLN A 153 57.73 -3.14 -36.75
C GLN A 153 59.24 -2.89 -36.73
N MET A 154 60.01 -3.53 -37.63
CA MET A 154 61.47 -3.28 -37.74
C MET A 154 61.81 -1.94 -38.40
N LEU A 155 61.00 -1.47 -39.36
CA LEU A 155 61.18 -0.16 -39.99
C LEU A 155 60.70 1.00 -39.10
N LYS A 156 59.61 0.82 -38.33
CA LYS A 156 59.16 1.82 -37.33
C LYS A 156 60.11 1.99 -36.15
N GLY A 157 60.91 0.97 -35.82
CA GLY A 157 61.90 1.04 -34.74
C GLY A 157 63.16 1.87 -35.03
N ARG A 158 63.39 2.34 -36.27
CA ARG A 158 64.65 3.00 -36.66
C ARG A 158 64.54 4.42 -37.23
N LYS A 159 63.35 5.01 -37.29
CA LYS A 159 63.15 6.39 -37.79
C LYS A 159 62.21 7.21 -36.91
N SER A 160 62.58 7.36 -35.65
CA SER A 160 62.44 8.66 -34.97
C SER A 160 63.82 9.28 -35.17
N GLU A 161 64.05 10.24 -36.06
CA GLU A 161 63.73 11.64 -35.77
C GLU A 161 63.85 12.55 -37.02
N GLN A 162 63.95 12.00 -38.24
CA GLN A 162 64.20 12.84 -39.41
C GLN A 162 63.32 12.49 -40.62
N ALA A 163 62.34 13.37 -40.80
CA ALA A 163 61.84 13.84 -42.08
C ALA A 163 61.58 12.77 -43.13
N VAL A 164 60.53 11.99 -42.93
CA VAL A 164 59.78 11.43 -44.05
C VAL A 164 58.34 11.89 -43.87
N SER A 165 57.99 12.95 -44.60
CA SER A 165 56.61 13.18 -45.04
C SER A 165 56.21 11.99 -45.91
N ASP A 166 55.98 10.84 -45.26
CA ASP A 166 55.29 9.74 -45.90
C ASP A 166 53.85 10.23 -46.04
N GLU A 167 53.53 10.56 -47.28
CA GLU A 167 52.20 10.82 -47.78
C GLU A 167 51.32 9.65 -47.38
N VAL A 168 50.71 9.74 -46.19
CA VAL A 168 49.70 8.80 -45.74
C VAL A 168 48.63 8.87 -46.80
N ARG A 169 48.55 7.82 -47.63
CA ARG A 169 47.62 7.76 -48.76
C ARG A 169 46.24 8.12 -48.21
N PRO A 170 45.59 9.16 -48.77
CA PRO A 170 44.28 9.63 -48.29
C PRO A 170 43.23 8.52 -48.19
N SER A 171 43.39 7.43 -48.96
CA SER A 171 42.56 6.24 -48.94
C SER A 171 42.56 5.49 -47.60
N ASP A 172 43.72 5.36 -46.94
CA ASP A 172 43.86 4.56 -45.72
C ASP A 172 43.27 5.33 -44.51
N ILE A 173 43.41 6.66 -44.50
CA ILE A 173 42.75 7.53 -43.52
C ILE A 173 41.22 7.52 -43.74
N ALA A 174 40.77 7.50 -45.00
CA ALA A 174 39.35 7.45 -45.32
C ALA A 174 38.69 6.14 -44.86
N GLN A 175 39.32 4.98 -45.12
CA GLN A 175 38.81 3.69 -44.65
C GLN A 175 38.77 3.58 -43.12
N SER A 176 39.83 4.01 -42.43
CA SER A 176 39.84 4.01 -40.96
C SER A 176 38.77 4.92 -40.37
N LYS A 177 38.53 6.10 -40.95
CA LYS A 177 37.47 7.02 -40.50
C LYS A 177 36.08 6.44 -40.75
N MET A 178 35.89 5.72 -41.85
CA MET A 178 34.60 5.11 -42.18
C MET A 178 34.26 3.98 -41.20
N MET A 179 35.23 3.11 -40.91
CA MET A 179 35.07 2.00 -39.95
C MET A 179 34.85 2.50 -38.52
N GLN A 180 35.53 3.58 -38.13
CA GLN A 180 35.32 4.20 -36.82
C GLN A 180 33.94 4.87 -36.72
N SER A 181 33.46 5.51 -37.80
CA SER A 181 32.11 6.09 -37.86
C SER A 181 31.00 5.04 -37.74
N GLU A 182 31.16 3.85 -38.33
CA GLU A 182 30.20 2.76 -38.15
C GLU A 182 30.19 2.22 -36.72
N HIS A 183 31.37 2.04 -36.11
CA HIS A 183 31.47 1.60 -34.73
C HIS A 183 30.80 2.59 -33.76
N ASP A 184 31.01 3.89 -33.96
CA ASP A 184 30.38 4.94 -33.14
C ASP A 184 28.85 4.91 -33.28
N LYS A 185 28.31 4.64 -34.49
CA LYS A 185 26.86 4.50 -34.69
C LYS A 185 26.28 3.32 -33.91
N VAL A 186 26.97 2.18 -33.88
CA VAL A 186 26.54 1.00 -33.11
C VAL A 186 26.56 1.30 -31.62
N ILE A 187 27.63 1.92 -31.11
CA ILE A 187 27.72 2.32 -29.70
C ILE A 187 26.56 3.24 -29.31
N VAL A 188 26.27 4.26 -30.14
CA VAL A 188 25.14 5.18 -29.91
C VAL A 188 23.79 4.43 -29.96
N ALA A 189 23.62 3.47 -30.87
CA ALA A 189 22.40 2.67 -30.95
C ALA A 189 22.20 1.78 -29.70
N VAL A 190 23.27 1.16 -29.21
CA VAL A 190 23.23 0.34 -27.98
C VAL A 190 22.96 1.23 -26.75
N GLU A 191 23.62 2.37 -26.66
CA GLU A 191 23.42 3.31 -25.55
C GLU A 191 22.00 3.89 -25.53
N THR A 192 21.44 4.22 -26.69
CA THR A 192 20.05 4.71 -26.79
C THR A 192 19.04 3.62 -26.41
N GLN A 193 19.24 2.37 -26.81
CA GLN A 193 18.43 1.25 -26.35
C GLN A 193 18.53 1.06 -24.84
N TYR A 194 19.75 1.03 -24.29
CA TYR A 194 19.98 0.89 -22.84
C TYR A 194 19.27 1.98 -22.05
N ASN A 195 19.40 3.24 -22.46
CA ASN A 195 18.73 4.36 -21.81
C ASN A 195 17.20 4.26 -21.90
N LEU A 196 16.66 3.74 -23.01
CA LEU A 196 15.23 3.47 -23.14
C LEU A 196 14.78 2.40 -22.14
N VAL A 197 15.50 1.28 -22.01
CA VAL A 197 15.18 0.22 -21.03
C VAL A 197 15.23 0.76 -19.60
N LYS A 198 16.29 1.51 -19.30
CA LYS A 198 16.51 2.11 -17.98
C LYS A 198 15.37 3.06 -17.61
N ASN A 199 14.97 3.94 -18.52
CA ASN A 199 13.88 4.88 -18.29
C ASN A 199 12.54 4.15 -18.10
N MET A 200 12.26 3.11 -18.91
CA MET A 200 11.07 2.27 -18.74
C MET A 200 11.04 1.58 -17.38
N PHE A 201 12.18 1.02 -16.94
CA PHE A 201 12.30 0.38 -15.64
C PHE A 201 12.08 1.39 -14.50
N GLN A 202 12.73 2.54 -14.55
CA GLN A 202 12.60 3.60 -13.53
C GLN A 202 11.16 4.13 -13.42
N GLU A 203 10.45 4.26 -14.53
CA GLU A 203 9.06 4.70 -14.52
C GLU A 203 8.15 3.65 -13.85
N LYS A 204 8.30 2.36 -14.21
CA LYS A 204 7.57 1.28 -13.55
C LYS A 204 7.95 1.15 -12.07
N GLU A 205 9.22 1.38 -11.76
CA GLU A 205 9.73 1.38 -10.39
C GLU A 205 9.08 2.43 -9.52
N ARG A 206 8.93 3.64 -10.05
CA ARG A 206 8.21 4.72 -9.39
C ARG A 206 6.76 4.33 -9.11
N GLN A 207 6.08 3.66 -10.05
CA GLN A 207 4.68 3.26 -9.91
C GLN A 207 4.48 2.22 -8.82
N TRP A 208 5.25 1.13 -8.79
CA TRP A 208 5.11 0.15 -7.71
C TRP A 208 5.62 0.67 -6.36
N THR A 209 6.64 1.53 -6.34
CA THR A 209 7.10 2.15 -5.08
C THR A 209 6.02 3.04 -4.46
N ALA A 210 5.20 3.71 -5.29
CA ALA A 210 4.04 4.45 -4.79
C ALA A 210 3.00 3.51 -4.17
N LEU A 211 2.72 2.36 -4.80
CA LEU A 211 1.82 1.34 -4.26
C LEU A 211 2.34 0.72 -2.95
N GLU A 212 3.64 0.47 -2.84
CA GLU A 212 4.28 -0.01 -1.60
C GLU A 212 4.03 0.96 -0.45
N ARG A 213 4.23 2.27 -0.68
CA ARG A 213 3.97 3.29 0.35
C ARG A 213 2.50 3.32 0.78
N VAL A 214 1.58 3.22 -0.18
CA VAL A 214 0.13 3.23 0.11
C VAL A 214 -0.28 1.96 0.86
N SER A 215 0.16 0.78 0.39
CA SER A 215 -0.04 -0.52 1.03
C SER A 215 0.46 -0.52 2.48
N GLY A 216 1.71 -0.10 2.68
CA GLY A 216 2.33 -0.01 3.99
C GLY A 216 1.58 0.93 4.94
N ASN A 217 1.14 2.11 4.47
CA ASN A 217 0.32 3.02 5.28
C ASN A 217 -0.99 2.37 5.75
N PHE A 218 -1.70 1.69 4.85
CA PHE A 218 -2.94 1.00 5.21
C PHE A 218 -2.71 -0.16 6.17
N LEU A 219 -1.60 -0.89 6.03
CA LEU A 219 -1.19 -1.90 6.99
C LEU A 219 -0.98 -1.30 8.39
N PHE A 220 -0.23 -0.20 8.51
CA PHE A 220 0.01 0.44 9.80
C PHE A 220 -1.26 1.00 10.44
N LEU A 221 -2.15 1.61 9.64
CA LEU A 221 -3.46 2.06 10.11
C LEU A 221 -4.30 0.86 10.61
N SER A 222 -4.32 -0.24 9.86
CA SER A 222 -5.02 -1.44 10.27
C SER A 222 -4.52 -1.96 11.63
N ILE A 223 -3.20 -1.97 11.85
CA ILE A 223 -2.59 -2.38 13.12
C ILE A 223 -3.00 -1.43 14.26
N ALA A 224 -2.93 -0.11 14.02
CA ALA A 224 -3.33 0.90 14.99
C ALA A 224 -4.79 0.72 15.45
N TYR A 225 -5.72 0.55 14.51
CA TYR A 225 -7.12 0.32 14.86
C TYR A 225 -7.38 -1.05 15.49
N THR A 226 -6.61 -2.09 15.16
CA THR A 226 -6.68 -3.38 15.88
C THR A 226 -6.26 -3.19 17.34
N LEU A 227 -5.19 -2.45 17.62
CA LEU A 227 -4.74 -2.16 18.98
C LEU A 227 -5.77 -1.32 19.75
N ASN A 228 -6.37 -0.33 19.10
CA ASN A 228 -7.44 0.45 19.69
C ASN A 228 -8.67 -0.42 20.04
N ALA A 229 -9.02 -1.38 19.17
CA ALA A 229 -10.06 -2.37 19.48
C ALA A 229 -9.70 -3.24 20.69
N PHE A 230 -8.45 -3.69 20.83
CA PHE A 230 -7.98 -4.38 22.04
C PHE A 230 -8.02 -3.49 23.28
N GLY A 231 -7.69 -2.20 23.13
CA GLY A 231 -7.88 -1.19 24.18
C GLY A 231 -9.34 -1.06 24.61
N GLY A 232 -10.28 -1.11 23.65
CA GLY A 232 -11.72 -1.11 23.92
C GLY A 232 -12.18 -2.33 24.72
N ILE A 233 -11.62 -3.51 24.45
CA ILE A 233 -11.87 -4.73 25.25
C ILE A 233 -11.37 -4.53 26.68
N ALA A 234 -10.15 -4.02 26.87
CA ALA A 234 -9.60 -3.75 28.20
C ALA A 234 -10.46 -2.75 28.99
N ILE A 235 -10.92 -1.65 28.37
CA ILE A 235 -11.88 -0.73 29.01
C ILE A 235 -13.16 -1.45 29.40
N SER A 236 -13.69 -2.33 28.55
CA SER A 236 -14.93 -3.05 28.84
C SER A 236 -14.79 -3.95 30.06
N GLU A 237 -13.64 -4.63 30.22
CA GLU A 237 -13.35 -5.45 31.40
C GLU A 237 -13.14 -4.60 32.66
N TYR A 238 -12.54 -3.41 32.54
CA TYR A 238 -12.47 -2.45 33.64
C TYR A 238 -13.87 -2.09 34.16
N TYR A 239 -14.86 -1.86 33.28
CA TYR A 239 -16.23 -1.55 33.72
C TYR A 239 -16.95 -2.77 34.33
N ASN A 240 -16.59 -3.99 33.94
CA ASN A 240 -17.19 -5.21 34.50
C ASN A 240 -16.62 -5.56 35.88
N HIS A 241 -15.30 -5.46 36.05
CA HIS A 241 -14.60 -5.95 37.24
C HIS A 241 -14.08 -4.85 38.17
N TYR A 242 -14.05 -3.58 37.72
CA TYR A 242 -13.47 -2.45 38.43
C TYR A 242 -12.00 -2.64 38.86
N ASP A 243 -11.24 -3.46 38.13
CA ASP A 243 -9.82 -3.69 38.39
C ASP A 243 -8.95 -2.73 37.58
N ILE A 244 -8.12 -1.95 38.28
CA ILE A 244 -7.22 -0.95 37.70
C ILE A 244 -6.21 -1.53 36.70
N SER A 245 -5.91 -2.83 36.79
CA SER A 245 -5.01 -3.52 35.86
C SER A 245 -5.45 -3.39 34.40
N TYR A 246 -6.76 -3.48 34.12
CA TYR A 246 -7.33 -3.32 32.79
C TYR A 246 -7.24 -1.88 32.25
N PHE A 247 -7.34 -0.89 33.13
CA PHE A 247 -7.16 0.50 32.76
C PHE A 247 -5.69 0.79 32.36
N VAL A 248 -4.73 0.23 33.09
CA VAL A 248 -3.30 0.29 32.74
C VAL A 248 -3.06 -0.41 31.38
N ALA A 249 -3.68 -1.55 31.14
CA ALA A 249 -3.59 -2.24 29.85
C ALA A 249 -4.14 -1.39 28.69
N HIS A 250 -5.26 -0.67 28.88
CA HIS A 250 -5.77 0.26 27.89
C HIS A 250 -4.77 1.38 27.57
N GLY A 251 -4.19 2.01 28.60
CA GLY A 251 -3.15 3.03 28.43
C GLY A 251 -1.92 2.52 27.69
N PHE A 252 -1.53 1.25 27.92
CA PHE A 252 -0.46 0.59 27.19
C PHE A 252 -0.77 0.42 25.69
N PHE A 253 -1.98 0.01 25.33
CA PHE A 253 -2.37 -0.10 23.92
C PHE A 253 -2.37 1.25 23.20
N ILE A 254 -2.86 2.32 23.84
CA ILE A 254 -2.80 3.69 23.30
C ILE A 254 -1.35 4.13 23.08
N ALA A 255 -0.46 3.85 24.03
CA ALA A 255 0.95 4.21 23.91
C ALA A 255 1.61 3.50 22.71
N ILE A 256 1.33 2.21 22.52
CA ILE A 256 1.83 1.46 21.35
C ILE A 256 1.24 2.03 20.05
N GLU A 257 -0.05 2.32 20.01
CA GLU A 257 -0.72 2.92 18.86
C GLU A 257 -0.03 4.23 18.46
N ALA A 258 0.20 5.13 19.42
CA ALA A 258 0.89 6.40 19.18
C ALA A 258 2.32 6.21 18.64
N ILE A 259 3.06 5.23 19.17
CA ILE A 259 4.40 4.87 18.70
C ILE A 259 4.36 4.36 17.26
N ILE A 260 3.40 3.49 16.92
CA ILE A 260 3.25 2.93 15.57
C ILE A 260 2.89 4.02 14.57
N VAL A 261 1.93 4.89 14.90
CA VAL A 261 1.55 6.03 14.04
C VAL A 261 2.74 6.98 13.84
N TYR A 262 3.53 7.22 14.89
CA TYR A 262 4.76 8.01 14.79
C TYR A 262 5.79 7.40 13.83
N PHE A 263 6.06 6.10 13.93
CA PHE A 263 6.97 5.40 13.01
C PHE A 263 6.44 5.35 11.58
N ALA A 264 5.13 5.16 11.40
CA ALA A 264 4.49 5.22 10.08
C ALA A 264 4.69 6.61 9.44
N ASN A 265 4.52 7.68 10.23
CA ASN A 265 4.75 9.06 9.77
C ASN A 265 6.20 9.30 9.33
N ILE A 266 7.17 8.81 10.09
CA ILE A 266 8.60 8.92 9.72
C ILE A 266 8.89 8.16 8.44
N ARG A 267 8.41 6.91 8.34
CA ARG A 267 8.75 5.99 7.25
C ARG A 267 8.15 6.45 5.92
N TYR A 268 6.89 6.86 5.90
CA TYR A 268 6.20 7.13 4.64
C TYR A 268 6.24 8.58 4.20
N LYS A 269 6.70 9.52 5.06
CA LYS A 269 6.71 10.97 4.80
C LYS A 269 5.42 11.41 4.07
N CYS A 270 4.30 10.83 4.45
CA CYS A 270 3.04 11.09 3.78
C CYS A 270 2.67 12.55 4.03
N SER A 271 2.01 13.17 3.05
CA SER A 271 1.56 14.57 3.13
C SER A 271 1.02 14.85 4.52
N THR A 272 1.75 15.70 5.23
CA THR A 272 1.71 15.90 6.69
C THR A 272 0.31 16.21 7.21
N HIS A 273 -0.58 16.67 6.33
CA HIS A 273 -1.94 17.08 6.65
C HIS A 273 -2.90 15.92 6.93
N HIS A 274 -2.78 14.77 6.24
CA HIS A 274 -3.74 13.68 6.44
C HIS A 274 -3.48 12.92 7.75
N ASN A 275 -2.20 12.67 8.05
CA ASN A 275 -1.82 11.93 9.25
C ASN A 275 -1.91 12.78 10.53
N PHE A 276 -1.79 14.11 10.42
CA PHE A 276 -2.00 15.02 11.55
C PHE A 276 -3.47 15.05 11.98
N PHE A 277 -4.40 15.02 11.02
CA PHE A 277 -5.83 14.98 11.31
C PHE A 277 -6.24 13.66 12.00
N GLU A 278 -5.72 12.53 11.53
CA GLU A 278 -5.94 11.23 12.17
C GLU A 278 -5.32 11.16 13.58
N MET A 279 -4.09 11.68 13.76
CA MET A 279 -3.48 11.73 15.09
C MET A 279 -4.29 12.61 16.06
N PHE A 280 -4.84 13.72 15.57
CA PHE A 280 -5.74 14.58 16.35
C PHE A 280 -7.05 13.88 16.70
N LEU A 281 -7.64 13.12 15.77
CA LEU A 281 -8.85 12.32 16.04
C LEU A 281 -8.57 11.22 17.07
N ILE A 282 -7.44 10.54 17.00
CA ILE A 282 -7.02 9.52 17.98
C ILE A 282 -6.87 10.15 19.37
N LEU A 283 -6.19 11.30 19.47
CA LEU A 283 -6.01 12.03 20.73
C LEU A 283 -7.35 12.57 21.28
N ALA A 284 -8.22 13.09 20.41
CA ALA A 284 -9.55 13.53 20.79
C ALA A 284 -10.41 12.37 21.29
N GLN A 285 -10.32 11.19 20.64
CA GLN A 285 -11.03 9.99 21.05
C GLN A 285 -10.52 9.42 22.38
N ALA A 286 -9.20 9.42 22.59
CA ALA A 286 -8.59 9.08 23.88
C ALA A 286 -9.03 10.04 24.99
N GLY A 287 -9.07 11.35 24.71
CA GLY A 287 -9.59 12.36 25.64
C GLY A 287 -11.07 12.14 25.97
N CYS A 288 -11.91 11.88 24.97
CA CYS A 288 -13.33 11.59 25.17
C CYS A 288 -13.57 10.32 26.00
N ASN A 289 -12.69 9.32 25.93
CA ASN A 289 -12.79 8.08 26.70
C ASN A 289 -12.32 8.22 28.16
N LEU A 290 -11.42 9.17 28.46
CA LEU A 290 -10.86 9.40 29.80
C LEU A 290 -11.79 10.24 30.71
N PHE A 291 -12.61 11.12 30.13
CA PHE A 291 -13.44 12.08 30.87
C PHE A 291 -14.92 11.74 31.19
N PRO A 292 -15.55 10.60 30.79
CA PRO A 292 -16.96 10.35 31.13
C PRO A 292 -17.20 10.15 32.63
N SER A 293 -16.22 9.65 33.38
CA SER A 293 -16.37 9.29 34.80
C SER A 293 -16.50 10.51 35.72
N TRP A 294 -15.84 11.62 35.40
CA TRP A 294 -15.84 12.81 36.26
C TRP A 294 -17.21 13.49 36.34
N THR A 295 -17.96 13.51 35.25
CA THR A 295 -19.30 14.14 35.22
C THR A 295 -20.41 13.22 35.77
N ALA A 296 -20.26 11.89 35.62
CA ALA A 296 -21.22 10.93 36.16
C ALA A 296 -21.10 10.78 37.69
N GLN A 297 -19.88 10.87 38.25
CA GLN A 297 -19.64 10.77 39.70
C GLN A 297 -20.09 12.04 40.45
N LEU A 298 -20.00 13.22 39.81
CA LEU A 298 -20.57 14.47 40.36
C LEU A 298 -22.10 14.45 40.42
N LYS A 299 -22.77 13.73 39.52
CA LYS A 299 -24.25 13.66 39.48
C LYS A 299 -24.84 12.71 40.54
N THR A 300 -24.10 11.68 40.95
CA THR A 300 -24.55 10.75 42.01
C THR A 300 -24.22 11.27 43.41
N GLU A 301 -23.14 12.06 43.59
CA GLU A 301 -22.86 12.73 44.86
C GLU A 301 -23.79 13.93 45.15
N THR A 302 -24.21 14.67 44.11
CA THR A 302 -25.16 15.78 44.29
C THR A 302 -26.57 15.30 44.63
N HIS A 303 -26.97 14.11 44.20
CA HIS A 303 -28.29 13.54 44.55
C HIS A 303 -28.35 12.91 45.95
N LYS A 304 -27.21 12.56 46.56
CA LYS A 304 -27.13 12.03 47.94
C LYS A 304 -27.02 13.11 49.02
N LYS A 305 -26.66 14.34 48.67
CA LYS A 305 -26.57 15.48 49.62
C LYS A 305 -27.75 16.47 49.54
N GLY A 306 -28.73 16.24 48.67
CA GLY A 306 -29.87 17.16 48.45
C GLY A 306 -31.15 16.89 49.24
N ASN A 307 -31.23 15.84 50.08
CA ASN A 307 -32.48 15.46 50.77
C ASN A 307 -32.42 15.59 52.31
N VAL A 308 -31.78 16.63 52.82
CA VAL A 308 -31.93 17.03 54.23
C VAL A 308 -31.99 18.56 54.34
N PHE A 309 -33.07 19.19 53.84
CA PHE A 309 -33.50 20.49 54.36
C PHE A 309 -34.95 20.82 53.93
N ASN A 310 -35.86 20.86 54.92
CA ASN A 310 -37.21 21.47 54.96
C ASN A 310 -38.19 21.14 53.81
N GLU A 311 -39.41 20.67 54.10
CA GLU A 311 -40.46 21.49 54.73
C GLU A 311 -41.34 20.71 55.72
N ARG A 312 -41.45 21.25 56.94
CA ARG A 312 -42.66 21.19 57.77
C ARG A 312 -43.73 22.08 57.14
N TRP A 313 -45.01 21.70 57.20
CA TRP A 313 -46.11 22.40 57.91
C TRP A 313 -47.47 21.77 57.55
N CYS A 314 -48.04 21.09 58.55
CA CYS A 314 -49.44 21.01 58.98
C CYS A 314 -50.59 20.96 57.94
N PHE A 315 -51.46 19.94 58.01
CA PHE A 315 -52.62 19.97 58.92
C PHE A 315 -53.36 18.62 59.00
N ASN A 316 -53.79 18.35 60.21
CA ASN A 316 -54.65 17.31 60.73
C ASN A 316 -56.09 17.47 60.18
N ASN A 317 -56.74 16.42 59.65
CA ASN A 317 -58.19 16.26 59.88
C ASN A 317 -58.69 14.82 59.77
N ARG A 318 -59.64 14.51 60.65
CA ARG A 318 -60.19 13.19 61.00
C ARG A 318 -61.14 12.59 59.97
N ASN A 319 -61.20 11.25 60.03
CA ASN A 319 -62.35 10.36 59.83
C ASN A 319 -63.74 11.01 59.68
N ILE A 320 -64.45 10.66 58.59
CA ILE A 320 -65.89 10.36 58.60
C ILE A 320 -66.17 9.23 57.59
N ASN A 321 -66.77 8.14 58.08
CA ASN A 321 -67.46 7.13 57.27
C ASN A 321 -68.75 7.72 56.67
N SER A 322 -69.03 7.49 55.39
CA SER A 322 -70.39 7.17 54.94
C SER A 322 -70.43 6.58 53.53
N THR A 323 -71.33 5.62 53.41
CA THR A 323 -71.82 4.90 52.23
C THR A 323 -72.46 5.80 51.17
N LYS A 324 -72.25 5.51 49.88
CA LYS A 324 -73.26 5.16 48.85
C LYS A 324 -72.78 5.45 47.43
N GLN A 325 -73.26 4.57 46.54
CA GLN A 325 -73.32 4.67 45.09
C GLN A 325 -73.51 6.11 44.57
N ASP A 326 -72.81 6.48 43.50
CA ASP A 326 -73.49 6.66 42.22
C ASP A 326 -72.57 6.80 41.01
N LYS A 327 -73.09 6.27 39.89
CA LYS A 327 -72.55 6.36 38.54
C LYS A 327 -72.39 7.83 38.12
N LYS A 328 -71.22 8.18 37.59
CA LYS A 328 -71.14 9.25 36.58
C LYS A 328 -70.08 8.93 35.55
N ILE A 329 -70.58 8.60 34.36
CA ILE A 329 -69.85 8.54 33.10
C ILE A 329 -69.48 9.98 32.76
N THR A 330 -68.19 10.29 32.76
CA THR A 330 -67.64 11.50 32.13
C THR A 330 -66.74 11.09 31.00
N HIS A 331 -67.16 11.44 29.78
CA HIS A 331 -66.40 11.29 28.54
C HIS A 331 -65.08 12.05 28.63
N SER A 332 -63.97 11.32 28.73
CA SER A 332 -62.65 11.87 28.43
C SER A 332 -62.46 11.90 26.90
N VAL A 333 -62.48 13.10 26.31
CA VAL A 333 -62.04 13.33 24.94
C VAL A 333 -60.53 13.08 24.88
N ARG A 334 -60.15 11.87 24.48
CA ARG A 334 -58.76 11.46 24.28
C ARG A 334 -58.32 11.95 22.90
N ARG A 335 -57.58 13.06 22.84
CA ARG A 335 -56.82 13.46 21.63
C ARG A 335 -55.87 12.30 21.28
N ARG A 336 -56.14 11.61 20.17
CA ARG A 336 -55.20 10.66 19.55
C ARG A 336 -54.09 11.48 18.90
N SER A 337 -52.91 11.54 19.52
CA SER A 337 -51.69 11.80 18.75
C SER A 337 -51.28 10.50 18.07
N SER A 338 -51.29 10.51 16.75
CA SER A 338 -50.82 9.41 15.91
C SER A 338 -49.30 9.34 15.94
N THR A 339 -48.73 8.70 16.95
CA THR A 339 -47.33 8.24 16.90
C THR A 339 -47.28 6.89 16.19
N TRP A 340 -46.68 6.88 15.00
CA TRP A 340 -46.34 5.67 14.27
C TRP A 340 -45.41 4.79 15.12
N ARG A 341 -45.82 3.57 15.43
CA ARG A 341 -44.97 2.56 16.09
C ARG A 341 -44.44 1.61 15.03
N PHE A 342 -43.13 1.57 14.88
CA PHE A 342 -42.46 0.50 14.12
C PHE A 342 -42.28 -0.69 15.05
N CYS A 343 -42.84 -1.84 14.63
CA CYS A 343 -42.70 -3.10 15.34
C CYS A 343 -41.76 -4.00 14.52
N PHE A 344 -40.74 -4.55 15.16
CA PHE A 344 -39.84 -5.54 14.55
C PHE A 344 -40.10 -6.91 15.17
N GLN A 345 -40.14 -7.93 14.32
CA GLN A 345 -40.33 -9.32 14.73
C GLN A 345 -38.96 -9.95 14.99
N THR A 346 -38.74 -10.38 16.23
CA THR A 346 -37.52 -11.12 16.60
C THR A 346 -37.66 -12.60 16.24
N SER A 347 -36.53 -13.30 16.05
CA SER A 347 -36.50 -14.73 15.68
C SER A 347 -37.14 -15.67 16.69
N SER A 348 -37.47 -15.19 17.90
CA SER A 348 -38.20 -15.92 18.93
C SER A 348 -39.72 -15.67 18.93
N GLY A 349 -40.28 -15.06 17.88
CA GLY A 349 -41.74 -14.91 17.70
C GLY A 349 -42.41 -13.87 18.61
N GLY A 350 -41.65 -13.12 19.40
CA GLY A 350 -42.16 -12.06 20.26
C GLY A 350 -42.07 -10.68 19.61
N TRP A 351 -43.21 -9.96 19.57
CA TRP A 351 -43.26 -8.54 19.20
C TRP A 351 -42.83 -7.68 20.39
N GLN A 352 -41.62 -7.13 20.36
CA GLN A 352 -41.17 -6.14 21.35
C GLN A 352 -41.33 -4.72 20.78
N SER A 353 -42.19 -3.92 21.40
CA SER A 353 -42.27 -2.48 21.09
C SER A 353 -41.18 -1.73 21.86
N SER A 354 -40.08 -1.39 21.21
CA SER A 354 -39.06 -0.51 21.78
C SER A 354 -39.54 0.94 21.66
N THR A 355 -39.84 1.58 22.79
CA THR A 355 -40.30 2.99 22.85
C THR A 355 -39.16 4.00 22.89
N ASN A 356 -37.90 3.58 22.73
CA ASN A 356 -36.74 4.46 22.81
C ASN A 356 -36.27 4.90 21.42
N PRO A 357 -36.65 6.09 20.93
CA PRO A 357 -36.29 6.59 19.59
C PRO A 357 -34.77 6.73 19.41
N SER A 358 -34.02 6.91 20.50
CA SER A 358 -32.56 7.03 20.49
C SER A 358 -31.83 5.77 19.98
N ARG A 359 -32.38 4.56 20.20
CA ARG A 359 -31.76 3.32 19.71
C ARG A 359 -31.96 3.10 18.21
N CYS A 360 -33.11 3.51 17.66
CA CYS A 360 -33.39 3.41 16.22
C CYS A 360 -32.55 4.39 15.39
N ILE A 361 -32.37 5.61 15.88
CA ILE A 361 -31.58 6.63 15.17
C ILE A 361 -30.11 6.20 15.06
N VAL A 362 -29.54 5.62 16.12
CA VAL A 362 -28.15 5.18 16.12
C VAL A 362 -27.96 3.98 15.17
N ALA A 363 -28.84 2.99 15.19
CA ALA A 363 -28.76 1.84 14.29
C ALA A 363 -28.85 2.25 12.80
N VAL A 364 -29.73 3.19 12.47
CA VAL A 364 -29.87 3.72 11.10
C VAL A 364 -28.64 4.53 10.70
N SER A 365 -28.07 5.34 11.61
CA SER A 365 -26.87 6.13 11.32
C SER A 365 -25.62 5.25 11.09
N VAL A 366 -25.46 4.17 11.84
CA VAL A 366 -24.36 3.20 11.65
C VAL A 366 -24.54 2.43 10.34
N GLY A 367 -25.78 2.05 9.99
CA GLY A 367 -26.07 1.39 8.71
C GLY A 367 -25.81 2.29 7.50
N ILE A 368 -26.18 3.57 7.57
CA ILE A 368 -25.93 4.55 6.51
C ILE A 368 -24.42 4.83 6.38
N TYR A 369 -23.70 4.98 7.49
CA TYR A 369 -22.25 5.18 7.45
C TYR A 369 -21.54 4.00 6.80
N TRP A 370 -21.90 2.77 7.16
CA TRP A 370 -21.36 1.55 6.53
C TRP A 370 -21.71 1.44 5.05
N PHE A 371 -22.94 1.76 4.67
CA PHE A 371 -23.34 1.75 3.27
C PHE A 371 -22.52 2.76 2.47
N VAL A 372 -22.31 3.97 3.00
CA VAL A 372 -21.50 5.00 2.34
C VAL A 372 -20.03 4.59 2.25
N VAL A 373 -19.44 4.02 3.31
CA VAL A 373 -18.05 3.55 3.29
C VAL A 373 -17.87 2.40 2.29
N VAL A 374 -18.73 1.40 2.31
CA VAL A 374 -18.69 0.27 1.36
C VAL A 374 -18.93 0.76 -0.06
N PHE A 375 -19.87 1.66 -0.27
CA PHE A 375 -20.19 2.22 -1.59
C PHE A 375 -19.04 3.07 -2.14
N VAL A 376 -18.39 3.90 -1.31
CA VAL A 376 -17.22 4.69 -1.70
C VAL A 376 -16.03 3.78 -2.00
N VAL A 377 -15.78 2.74 -1.20
CA VAL A 377 -14.72 1.76 -1.46
C VAL A 377 -14.98 0.99 -2.75
N VAL A 378 -16.22 0.55 -3.01
CA VAL A 378 -16.60 -0.15 -4.25
C VAL A 378 -16.50 0.79 -5.45
N LEU A 379 -16.92 2.05 -5.34
CA LEU A 379 -16.75 3.03 -6.41
C LEU A 379 -15.29 3.35 -6.67
N PHE A 380 -14.45 3.42 -5.64
CA PHE A 380 -13.02 3.66 -5.78
C PHE A 380 -12.33 2.45 -6.43
N MET A 381 -12.68 1.22 -6.03
CA MET A 381 -12.26 -0.03 -6.67
C MET A 381 -12.66 -0.07 -8.15
N LEU A 382 -13.92 0.24 -8.45
CA LEU A 382 -14.42 0.30 -9.82
C LEU A 382 -13.74 1.41 -10.61
N PHE A 383 -13.47 2.56 -10.03
CA PHE A 383 -12.76 3.66 -10.69
C PHE A 383 -11.32 3.26 -11.07
N PHE A 384 -10.61 2.57 -10.18
CA PHE A 384 -9.26 2.07 -10.46
C PHE A 384 -9.26 0.89 -11.45
N MET A 385 -10.25 0.00 -11.38
CA MET A 385 -10.37 -1.13 -12.33
C MET A 385 -10.89 -0.71 -13.71
N LEU A 386 -11.71 0.33 -13.79
CA LEU A 386 -12.33 0.83 -15.03
C LEU A 386 -11.62 2.02 -15.65
N SER A 387 -10.44 2.41 -15.16
CA SER A 387 -9.61 3.44 -15.82
C SER A 387 -8.43 2.82 -16.58
N PRO A 388 -8.66 2.18 -17.75
CA PRO A 388 -7.58 1.68 -18.61
C PRO A 388 -6.87 2.81 -19.38
N LYS A 389 -7.08 4.09 -19.04
CA LYS A 389 -6.67 5.23 -19.89
C LYS A 389 -5.73 6.26 -19.26
N CYS A 390 -5.29 6.11 -18.01
CA CYS A 390 -4.31 7.03 -17.42
C CYS A 390 -2.84 6.55 -17.51
N ILE A 391 -2.53 5.54 -18.33
CA ILE A 391 -1.15 5.00 -18.50
C ILE A 391 -0.56 5.36 -19.89
N GLN A 392 -1.18 6.29 -20.62
CA GLN A 392 -0.56 6.91 -21.79
C GLN A 392 -0.68 8.43 -21.68
N GLY A 393 0.34 9.04 -21.08
CA GLY A 393 0.54 10.47 -20.97
C GLY A 393 1.99 10.74 -20.62
#